data_AF-A0AAE0ZSF6-F1
#
_entry.id   AF-A0AAE0ZSF6-F1
#
_cell.length_a   1.000
_cell.length_b   1.000
_cell.length_c   1.000
_cell.angle_alpha   90.00
_cell.angle_beta   90.00
_cell.angle_gamma   90.00
#
_symmetry.space_group_name_H-M   'P 1'
#
loop_
_entity.id
_entity.type
_entity.pdbx_description
1 polymer ?
#
loop_
_entity_poly.entity_id
_entity_poly.type
_entity_poly.pdbx_seq_one_letter_code
_entity_poly.pdbx_strand_id
1 'polypeptide(L)'
;MISASGPSEARRDEYMHTFIQQLINFCETKENLGKNRDCFGLPAICTEKMPGASVCDQFSLRVLSLNEKLWAEARDDDTNGDGVITEAEMEGVLLHRFDADDDSCVSLGEWQARWSSVYHMSPDFGQFYYRELVKKGDCLKVGDMDIPDEGIPVADRPAMMLEVTIKMCDTDTNLYQSLPECAQIADTCLNHFRSLPACKLFLNSCGLAQYVTCVQALTDSACASTVDQWEVSTEAARARNQVKVNCRDESVLASFHVETQNGGSQLVLSDILVCYLLGFICTVWS
;
A
#
# COMPACT_ATOMS: atom_id res chain seq x y z
N MET A 1 30.58 -16.79 15.93
CA MET A 1 30.36 -17.72 14.80
C MET A 1 29.90 -16.87 13.62
N ILE A 2 30.73 -16.73 12.59
CA ILE A 2 30.36 -16.00 11.36
C ILE A 2 29.70 -17.05 10.47
N SER A 3 28.37 -16.98 10.33
CA SER A 3 27.64 -17.81 9.39
C SER A 3 28.01 -17.31 7.99
N ALA A 4 28.78 -18.10 7.23
CA ALA A 4 29.05 -17.80 5.84
C ALA A 4 27.75 -18.01 5.05
N SER A 5 27.21 -16.93 4.48
CA SER A 5 26.07 -16.98 3.57
C SER A 5 26.40 -17.89 2.39
N GLY A 6 25.46 -18.77 2.02
CA GLY A 6 25.66 -19.70 0.91
C GLY A 6 25.81 -18.95 -0.42
N PRO A 7 26.46 -19.54 -1.45
CA PRO A 7 26.66 -18.90 -2.76
C PRO A 7 25.35 -18.54 -3.49
N SER A 8 24.19 -19.01 -3.04
CA SER A 8 22.86 -18.61 -3.53
C SER A 8 22.35 -17.30 -2.89
N GLU A 9 22.72 -17.04 -1.64
CA GLU A 9 22.29 -15.86 -0.89
C GLU A 9 23.06 -14.63 -1.39
N ALA A 10 24.38 -14.75 -1.57
CA ALA A 10 25.20 -13.69 -2.16
C ALA A 10 24.71 -13.23 -3.55
N ARG A 11 24.28 -14.16 -4.42
CA ARG A 11 23.72 -13.80 -5.73
C ARG A 11 22.37 -13.11 -5.63
N ARG A 12 21.54 -13.50 -4.66
CA ARG A 12 20.25 -12.86 -4.41
C ARG A 12 20.47 -11.41 -3.97
N ASP A 13 21.40 -11.19 -3.06
CA ASP A 13 21.71 -9.86 -2.54
C ASP A 13 22.30 -8.95 -3.63
N GLU A 14 23.16 -9.49 -4.50
CA GLU A 14 23.71 -8.77 -5.66
C GLU A 14 22.63 -8.38 -6.67
N TYR A 15 21.72 -9.30 -6.99
CA TYR A 15 20.58 -9.03 -7.87
C TYR A 15 19.67 -7.96 -7.29
N MET A 16 19.31 -8.09 -6.00
CA MET A 16 18.47 -7.10 -5.31
C MET A 16 19.11 -5.72 -5.29
N HIS A 17 20.41 -5.63 -5.00
CA HIS A 17 21.15 -4.37 -5.06
C HIS A 17 21.12 -3.75 -6.46
N THR A 18 21.38 -4.55 -7.50
CA THR A 18 21.39 -4.07 -8.88
C THR A 18 20.02 -3.55 -9.30
N PHE A 19 18.97 -4.30 -8.98
CA PHE A 19 17.59 -3.89 -9.24
C PHE A 19 17.22 -2.59 -8.52
N ILE A 20 17.53 -2.48 -7.23
CA ILE A 20 17.23 -1.29 -6.43
C ILE A 20 18.02 -0.07 -6.94
N GLN A 21 19.28 -0.24 -7.34
CA GLN A 21 20.06 0.84 -7.95
C GLN A 21 19.43 1.34 -9.24
N GLN A 22 18.98 0.42 -10.10
CA GLN A 22 18.30 0.79 -11.34
C GLN A 22 17.00 1.53 -11.06
N LEU A 23 16.22 1.06 -10.08
CA LEU A 23 14.99 1.72 -9.66
C LEU A 23 15.27 3.12 -9.09
N ILE A 24 16.29 3.27 -8.25
CA ILE A 24 16.71 4.58 -7.72
C ILE A 24 17.10 5.52 -8.85
N ASN A 25 17.96 5.08 -9.76
CA ASN A 25 18.38 5.91 -10.91
C ASN A 25 17.18 6.33 -11.77
N PHE A 26 16.19 5.45 -11.92
CA PHE A 26 14.93 5.77 -12.61
C PHE A 26 14.09 6.81 -11.84
N CYS A 27 14.01 6.66 -10.51
CA CYS A 27 13.21 7.50 -9.62
C CYS A 27 13.88 8.82 -9.21
N GLU A 28 15.18 9.01 -9.46
CA GLU A 28 15.88 10.26 -9.12
C GLU A 28 15.35 11.49 -9.87
N THR A 29 14.66 11.31 -10.99
CA THR A 29 13.98 12.43 -11.64
C THR A 29 12.76 12.85 -10.82
N LYS A 30 12.62 14.17 -10.55
CA LYS A 30 11.48 14.72 -9.78
C LYS A 30 10.12 14.31 -10.35
N GLU A 31 10.06 14.12 -11.68
CA GLU A 31 8.84 13.69 -12.35
C GLU A 31 8.50 12.23 -12.04
N ASN A 32 9.45 11.30 -12.18
CA ASN A 32 9.20 9.90 -11.90
C ASN A 32 8.90 9.66 -10.42
N LEU A 33 9.62 10.32 -9.51
CA LEU A 33 9.41 10.12 -8.08
C LEU A 33 7.99 10.42 -7.62
N GLY A 34 7.40 11.51 -8.14
CA GLY A 34 6.07 11.96 -7.73
C GLY A 34 4.92 11.35 -8.53
N LYS A 35 5.17 10.82 -9.73
CA LYS A 35 4.11 10.36 -10.64
C LYS A 35 4.20 8.90 -11.06
N ASN A 36 5.38 8.28 -10.96
CA ASN A 36 5.57 6.92 -11.43
C ASN A 36 5.33 5.93 -10.28
N ARG A 37 4.39 5.00 -10.52
CA ARG A 37 3.99 3.97 -9.59
C ARG A 37 5.15 3.11 -9.08
N ASP A 38 6.14 2.84 -9.93
CA ASP A 38 7.27 1.99 -9.57
C ASP A 38 8.15 2.65 -8.49
N CYS A 39 8.10 3.98 -8.40
CA CYS A 39 8.81 4.77 -7.39
C CYS A 39 8.09 4.84 -6.03
N PHE A 40 6.79 4.56 -5.95
CA PHE A 40 6.02 4.74 -4.72
C PHE A 40 6.39 3.75 -3.61
N GLY A 41 6.89 2.56 -3.98
CA GLY A 41 7.36 1.56 -3.01
C GLY A 41 8.81 1.76 -2.56
N LEU A 42 9.56 2.64 -3.22
CA LEU A 42 10.99 2.83 -2.96
C LEU A 42 11.30 3.33 -1.54
N PRO A 43 10.53 4.27 -0.94
CA PRO A 43 10.70 4.66 0.46
C PRO A 43 10.67 3.46 1.41
N ALA A 44 9.61 2.66 1.38
CA ALA A 44 9.48 1.49 2.27
C ALA A 44 10.57 0.44 2.03
N ILE A 45 11.01 0.25 0.78
CA ILE A 45 12.16 -0.62 0.48
C ILE A 45 13.41 -0.10 1.19
N CYS A 46 13.70 1.18 1.09
CA CYS A 46 14.94 1.76 1.61
C CYS A 46 14.92 2.03 3.12
N THR A 47 13.78 2.37 3.73
CA THR A 47 13.71 2.69 5.16
C THR A 47 13.39 1.46 6.02
N GLU A 48 12.61 0.51 5.50
CA GLU A 48 12.09 -0.59 6.32
C GLU A 48 12.72 -1.94 5.95
N LYS A 49 12.82 -2.24 4.65
CA LYS A 49 13.24 -3.58 4.18
C LYS A 49 14.75 -3.70 4.03
N MET A 50 15.42 -2.62 3.64
CA MET A 50 16.86 -2.60 3.36
C MET A 50 17.56 -1.34 3.91
N PRO A 51 17.39 -1.01 5.21
CA PRO A 51 17.93 0.22 5.80
C PRO A 51 19.46 0.34 5.81
N GLY A 52 20.19 -0.74 5.54
CA GLY A 52 21.66 -0.76 5.48
C GLY A 52 22.22 -0.90 4.07
N ALA A 53 21.39 -0.87 3.04
CA ALA A 53 21.85 -0.99 1.66
C ALA A 53 22.45 0.34 1.21
N SER A 54 23.74 0.36 0.87
CA SER A 54 24.47 1.59 0.49
C SER A 54 23.88 2.30 -0.74
N VAL A 55 23.13 1.58 -1.55
CA VAL A 55 22.35 2.13 -2.66
C VAL A 55 21.25 3.08 -2.18
N CYS A 56 20.63 2.80 -1.03
CA CYS A 56 19.60 3.65 -0.43
C CYS A 56 20.17 4.93 0.21
N ASP A 57 21.46 4.96 0.55
CA ASP A 57 22.12 6.18 1.06
C ASP A 57 22.20 7.30 0.00
N GLN A 58 22.21 6.93 -1.28
CA GLN A 58 22.26 7.88 -2.40
C GLN A 58 20.89 8.49 -2.69
N PHE A 59 19.84 7.76 -2.36
CA PHE A 59 18.48 8.23 -2.53
C PHE A 59 18.15 9.22 -1.40
N SER A 60 18.09 10.51 -1.74
CA SER A 60 17.66 11.53 -0.77
C SER A 60 16.21 11.26 -0.38
N LEU A 61 16.01 10.56 0.75
CA LEU A 61 14.74 10.13 1.32
C LEU A 61 13.87 11.30 1.82
N ARG A 62 13.72 12.36 1.02
CA ARG A 62 12.66 13.35 1.24
C ARG A 62 11.27 12.78 1.00
N VAL A 63 11.18 11.55 0.49
CA VAL A 63 9.93 10.82 0.31
C VAL A 63 9.79 9.83 1.45
N LEU A 64 8.81 10.09 2.30
CA LEU A 64 8.41 9.24 3.40
C LEU A 64 7.53 8.09 2.91
N SER A 65 7.70 6.91 3.51
CA SER A 65 6.70 5.84 3.40
C SER A 65 5.35 6.30 3.98
N LEU A 66 4.25 5.66 3.56
CA LEU A 66 2.93 5.98 4.14
C LEU A 66 2.95 5.84 5.67
N ASN A 67 3.56 4.78 6.21
CA ASN A 67 3.71 4.62 7.66
C ASN A 67 4.43 5.82 8.32
N GLU A 68 5.55 6.29 7.75
CA GLU A 68 6.26 7.47 8.26
C GLU A 68 5.42 8.74 8.19
N LYS A 69 4.62 8.93 7.13
CA LYS A 69 3.69 10.07 7.01
C LYS A 69 2.60 10.03 8.08
N LEU A 70 1.96 8.87 8.27
CA LEU A 70 0.91 8.67 9.29
C LEU A 70 1.44 8.97 10.70
N TRP A 71 2.66 8.52 11.00
CA TRP A 71 3.30 8.80 12.28
C TRP A 71 3.85 10.23 12.40
N ALA A 72 4.18 10.90 11.29
CA ALA A 72 4.58 12.30 11.32
C ALA A 72 3.43 13.18 11.81
N GLU A 73 2.22 12.94 11.32
CA GLU A 73 1.01 13.62 11.81
C GLU A 73 0.71 13.29 13.27
N ALA A 74 0.72 12.00 13.64
CA ALA A 74 0.45 11.60 15.03
C ALA A 74 1.39 12.24 16.06
N ARG A 75 2.66 12.44 15.71
CA ARG A 75 3.63 13.12 16.59
C ARG A 75 3.49 14.64 16.59
N ASP A 76 3.00 15.22 15.50
CA ASP A 76 2.79 16.66 15.41
C ASP A 76 1.54 17.08 16.19
N ASP A 77 0.54 16.19 16.22
CA ASP A 77 -0.71 16.32 16.98
C ASP A 77 -0.48 16.21 18.51
N ASP A 78 0.49 15.41 18.98
CA ASP A 78 0.91 15.32 20.40
C ASP A 78 2.01 16.34 20.73
N THR A 79 1.60 17.60 20.86
CA THR A 79 2.52 18.72 21.01
C THR A 79 3.35 18.67 22.31
N ASN A 80 2.81 18.04 23.35
CA ASN A 80 3.45 17.99 24.66
C ASN A 80 4.27 16.70 24.88
N GLY A 81 4.03 15.65 24.08
CA GLY A 81 4.77 14.40 24.08
C GLY A 81 4.38 13.42 25.19
N ASP A 82 3.16 13.52 25.73
CA ASP A 82 2.65 12.62 26.78
C ASP A 82 2.01 11.34 26.22
N GLY A 83 1.90 11.22 24.90
CA GLY A 83 1.34 10.06 24.22
C GLY A 83 -0.18 10.09 24.10
N VAL A 84 -0.84 11.20 24.42
CA VAL A 84 -2.28 11.41 24.29
C VAL A 84 -2.56 12.74 23.60
N ILE A 85 -3.22 12.69 22.45
CA ILE A 85 -3.64 13.87 21.70
C ILE A 85 -4.95 14.40 22.28
N THR A 86 -4.91 15.58 22.87
CA THR A 86 -6.07 16.23 23.49
C THR A 86 -6.77 17.22 22.56
N GLU A 87 -8.00 17.63 22.90
CA GLU A 87 -8.73 18.67 22.17
C GLU A 87 -7.92 19.99 22.14
N ALA A 88 -7.32 20.38 23.27
CA ALA A 88 -6.53 21.61 23.34
C ALA A 88 -5.29 21.58 22.42
N GLU A 89 -4.66 20.41 22.27
CA GLU A 89 -3.52 20.27 21.37
C GLU A 89 -3.94 20.32 19.90
N MET A 90 -5.03 19.64 19.55
CA MET A 90 -5.57 19.72 18.19
C MET A 90 -6.08 21.11 17.83
N GLU A 91 -6.69 21.83 18.79
CA GLU A 91 -7.04 23.23 18.61
C GLU A 91 -5.78 24.08 18.36
N GLY A 92 -4.73 23.89 19.17
CA GLY A 92 -3.45 24.57 18.98
C GLY A 92 -2.81 24.27 17.62
N VAL A 93 -2.84 23.01 17.17
CA VAL A 93 -2.35 22.60 15.85
C VAL A 93 -3.14 23.26 14.72
N LEU A 94 -4.47 23.22 14.78
CA LEU A 94 -5.35 23.86 13.79
C LEU A 94 -5.07 25.37 13.67
N LEU A 95 -5.09 26.07 14.80
CA LEU A 95 -4.96 27.52 14.85
C LEU A 95 -3.53 27.99 14.50
N HIS A 96 -2.48 27.28 14.92
CA HIS A 96 -1.11 27.75 14.70
C HIS A 96 -0.51 27.31 13.37
N ARG A 97 -1.01 26.24 12.75
CA ARG A 97 -0.42 25.69 11.53
C ARG A 97 -1.25 25.92 10.29
N PHE A 98 -2.57 25.94 10.44
CA PHE A 98 -3.48 25.92 9.29
C PHE A 98 -4.25 27.24 9.16
N ASP A 99 -4.82 27.78 10.25
CA ASP A 99 -5.50 29.08 10.26
C ASP A 99 -4.50 30.21 9.93
N ALA A 100 -4.57 30.75 8.71
CA ALA A 100 -3.58 31.68 8.19
C ALA A 100 -4.03 33.14 8.33
N ASP A 101 -5.32 33.38 8.49
CA ASP A 101 -5.90 34.72 8.66
C ASP A 101 -6.44 35.00 10.08
N ASP A 102 -6.21 34.07 11.02
CA ASP A 102 -6.52 34.16 12.45
C ASP A 102 -8.03 34.35 12.72
N ASP A 103 -8.91 33.78 11.88
CA ASP A 103 -10.37 33.89 12.01
C ASP A 103 -11.00 32.76 12.86
N SER A 104 -10.16 31.88 13.43
CA SER A 104 -10.56 30.69 14.19
C SER A 104 -11.36 29.68 13.36
N CYS A 105 -11.11 29.64 12.04
CA CYS A 105 -11.77 28.79 11.08
C CYS A 105 -10.79 28.31 10.00
N VAL A 106 -10.38 27.04 10.07
CA VAL A 106 -9.50 26.51 9.02
C VAL A 106 -10.32 26.21 7.75
N SER A 107 -10.16 27.03 6.73
CA SER A 107 -10.75 26.82 5.41
C SER A 107 -10.05 25.69 4.65
N LEU A 108 -10.71 25.15 3.63
CA LEU A 108 -10.08 24.14 2.76
C LEU A 108 -8.80 24.67 2.08
N GLY A 109 -8.78 25.95 1.70
CA GLY A 109 -7.64 26.55 1.03
C GLY A 109 -6.41 26.63 1.93
N GLU A 110 -6.61 27.04 3.18
CA GLU A 110 -5.60 27.08 4.23
C GLU A 110 -5.05 25.69 4.57
N TRP A 111 -5.98 24.73 4.75
CA TRP A 111 -5.64 23.33 4.98
C TRP A 111 -4.75 22.80 3.84
N GLN A 112 -5.18 22.91 2.58
CA GLN A 112 -4.44 22.41 1.43
C GLN A 112 -3.08 23.08 1.26
N ALA A 113 -2.98 24.39 1.53
CA ALA A 113 -1.73 25.13 1.40
C ALA A 113 -0.63 24.63 2.34
N ARG A 114 -1.01 24.01 3.46
CA ARG A 114 -0.08 23.60 4.53
C ARG A 114 0.03 22.10 4.66
N TRP A 115 -1.09 21.38 4.72
CA TRP A 115 -1.15 19.99 5.17
C TRP A 115 -0.30 19.05 4.31
N SER A 116 -0.42 19.14 2.98
CA SER A 116 0.41 18.35 2.05
C SER A 116 1.91 18.63 2.17
N SER A 117 2.27 19.88 2.48
CA SER A 117 3.67 20.26 2.67
C SER A 117 4.23 19.78 4.01
N VAL A 118 3.41 19.75 5.06
CA VAL A 118 3.82 19.36 6.41
C VAL A 118 3.97 17.83 6.50
N TYR A 119 2.99 17.08 5.99
CA TYR A 119 2.94 15.63 6.15
C TYR A 119 3.34 14.84 4.90
N HIS A 120 3.80 15.53 3.85
CA HIS A 120 4.24 14.93 2.60
C HIS A 120 3.19 14.03 1.92
N MET A 121 1.92 14.29 2.20
CA MET A 121 0.78 13.57 1.64
C MET A 121 0.22 14.32 0.42
N SER A 122 -0.42 13.61 -0.50
CA SER A 122 -1.00 14.24 -1.70
C SER A 122 -2.08 15.29 -1.37
N PRO A 123 -2.22 16.36 -2.18
CA PRO A 123 -3.30 17.34 -2.03
C PRO A 123 -4.70 16.73 -2.13
N ASP A 124 -4.85 15.70 -2.95
CA ASP A 124 -6.11 14.96 -3.12
C ASP A 124 -6.51 14.26 -1.83
N PHE A 125 -5.56 13.62 -1.15
CA PHE A 125 -5.81 13.04 0.17
C PHE A 125 -6.13 14.12 1.20
N GLY A 126 -5.38 15.21 1.24
CA GLY A 126 -5.64 16.33 2.16
C GLY A 126 -7.06 16.90 1.98
N GLN A 127 -7.54 17.03 0.75
CA GLN A 127 -8.91 17.47 0.46
C GLN A 127 -9.95 16.45 0.90
N PHE A 128 -9.72 15.16 0.63
CA PHE A 128 -10.62 14.10 1.05
C PHE A 128 -10.74 14.08 2.58
N TYR A 129 -9.61 14.10 3.28
CA TYR A 129 -9.58 14.06 4.73
C TYR A 129 -10.24 15.31 5.36
N TYR A 130 -10.01 16.50 4.82
CA TYR A 130 -10.71 17.72 5.26
C TYR A 130 -12.24 17.55 5.23
N ARG A 131 -12.78 16.97 4.15
CA ARG A 131 -14.22 16.76 4.00
C ARG A 131 -14.78 15.68 4.93
N GLU A 132 -13.95 14.73 5.33
CA GLU A 132 -14.32 13.72 6.33
C GLU A 132 -14.40 14.33 7.74
N LEU A 133 -13.57 15.33 8.02
CA LEU A 133 -13.60 16.05 9.29
C LEU A 133 -14.74 17.07 9.35
N VAL A 134 -14.90 17.93 8.35
CA VAL A 134 -15.89 19.02 8.39
C VAL A 134 -17.32 18.49 8.34
N LYS A 135 -18.03 18.57 9.47
CA LYS A 135 -19.41 18.08 9.58
C LYS A 135 -20.45 19.10 9.11
N LYS A 136 -20.16 20.40 9.27
CA LYS A 136 -21.09 21.49 8.96
C LYS A 136 -20.36 22.74 8.49
N GLY A 137 -20.78 23.27 7.34
CA GLY A 137 -20.20 24.49 6.76
C GLY A 137 -18.89 24.24 6.01
N ASP A 138 -18.12 25.30 5.79
CA ASP A 138 -16.84 25.28 5.06
C ASP A 138 -15.67 25.57 6.01
N CYS A 139 -15.81 25.16 7.26
CA CYS A 139 -14.97 25.56 8.38
C CYS A 139 -14.57 24.33 9.19
N LEU A 140 -13.27 24.07 9.31
CA LEU A 140 -12.76 23.03 10.19
C LEU A 140 -12.41 23.63 11.55
N LYS A 141 -13.05 23.11 12.60
CA LYS A 141 -12.76 23.44 14.00
C LYS A 141 -12.47 22.16 14.78
N VAL A 142 -11.86 22.30 15.95
CA VAL A 142 -11.56 21.14 16.80
C VAL A 142 -12.82 20.33 17.17
N GLY A 143 -13.95 21.02 17.38
CA GLY A 143 -15.24 20.39 17.66
C GLY A 143 -15.81 19.53 16.53
N ASP A 144 -15.22 19.58 15.32
CA ASP A 144 -15.56 18.68 14.23
C ASP A 144 -14.82 17.33 14.31
N MET A 145 -13.74 17.23 15.10
CA MET A 145 -12.77 16.11 15.07
C MET A 145 -13.07 14.90 15.98
N ASP A 146 -14.25 14.83 16.61
CA ASP A 146 -14.68 13.71 17.48
C ASP A 146 -13.63 13.23 18.49
N ILE A 147 -12.90 14.16 19.12
CA ILE A 147 -11.89 13.85 20.13
C ILE A 147 -12.62 13.53 21.45
N PRO A 148 -12.40 12.36 22.07
CA PRO A 148 -12.99 12.02 23.36
C PRO A 148 -12.37 12.84 24.50
N ASP A 149 -13.08 12.96 25.63
CA ASP A 149 -12.63 13.74 26.81
C ASP A 149 -11.26 13.25 27.33
N GLU A 150 -11.00 11.94 27.25
CA GLU A 150 -9.72 11.33 27.62
C GLU A 150 -8.59 11.52 26.59
N GLY A 151 -8.88 12.11 25.43
CA GLY A 151 -7.96 12.26 24.31
C GLY A 151 -7.76 10.98 23.49
N ILE A 152 -7.04 11.11 22.37
CA ILE A 152 -6.73 10.01 21.46
C ILE A 152 -5.31 9.52 21.79
N PRO A 153 -5.10 8.24 22.14
CA PRO A 153 -3.75 7.70 22.27
C PRO A 153 -2.97 7.90 20.96
N VAL A 154 -1.75 8.44 21.04
CA VAL A 154 -0.91 8.72 19.85
C VAL A 154 -0.69 7.48 19.00
N ALA A 155 -0.62 6.30 19.63
CA ALA A 155 -0.46 5.03 18.93
C ALA A 155 -1.66 4.65 18.04
N ASP A 156 -2.85 5.19 18.33
CA ASP A 156 -4.08 4.90 17.59
C ASP A 156 -4.26 5.87 16.40
N ARG A 157 -3.66 7.06 16.46
CA ARG A 157 -3.79 8.10 15.43
C ARG A 157 -3.35 7.64 14.03
N PRO A 158 -2.21 6.95 13.83
CA PRO A 158 -1.84 6.40 12.52
C PRO A 158 -2.87 5.39 11.96
N ALA A 159 -3.49 4.60 12.84
CA ALA A 159 -4.50 3.63 12.43
C ALA A 159 -5.76 4.34 11.93
N MET A 160 -6.25 5.38 12.64
CA MET A 160 -7.38 6.20 12.19
C MET A 160 -7.12 6.82 10.82
N MET A 161 -5.93 7.38 10.62
CA MET A 161 -5.54 7.98 9.34
C MET A 161 -5.43 6.95 8.21
N LEU A 162 -4.95 5.74 8.51
CA LEU A 162 -4.90 4.65 7.54
C LEU A 162 -6.31 4.18 7.14
N GLU A 163 -7.28 4.16 8.05
CA GLU A 163 -8.67 3.84 7.73
C GLU A 163 -9.28 4.87 6.76
N VAL A 164 -9.03 6.17 6.97
CA VAL A 164 -9.44 7.23 6.03
C VAL A 164 -8.76 7.05 4.68
N THR A 165 -7.48 6.67 4.67
CA THR A 165 -6.73 6.38 3.43
C THR A 165 -7.35 5.23 2.65
N ILE A 166 -7.63 4.11 3.31
CA ILE A 166 -8.31 2.96 2.70
C ILE A 166 -9.67 3.39 2.16
N LYS A 167 -10.47 4.11 2.96
CA LYS A 167 -11.78 4.62 2.56
C LYS A 167 -11.68 5.46 1.28
N MET A 168 -10.73 6.39 1.20
CA MET A 168 -10.52 7.21 -0.01
C MET A 168 -10.21 6.35 -1.22
N CYS A 169 -9.24 5.44 -1.11
CA CYS A 169 -8.78 4.62 -2.23
C CYS A 169 -9.86 3.64 -2.71
N ASP A 170 -10.77 3.23 -1.82
CA ASP A 170 -11.91 2.38 -2.17
C ASP A 170 -13.04 3.15 -2.89
N THR A 171 -13.05 4.49 -2.85
CA THR A 171 -14.03 5.28 -3.62
C THR A 171 -13.76 5.31 -5.12
N ASP A 172 -12.48 5.22 -5.53
CA ASP A 172 -12.06 5.12 -6.92
C ASP A 172 -10.81 4.25 -7.03
N THR A 173 -10.98 3.05 -7.60
CA THR A 173 -9.91 2.07 -7.77
C THR A 173 -8.72 2.58 -8.59
N ASN A 174 -8.88 3.63 -9.40
CA ASN A 174 -7.77 4.23 -10.15
C ASN A 174 -6.76 4.92 -9.22
N LEU A 175 -7.16 5.31 -8.02
CA LEU A 175 -6.30 5.97 -7.04
C LEU A 175 -5.15 5.07 -6.58
N TYR A 176 -5.32 3.74 -6.58
CA TYR A 176 -4.22 2.80 -6.33
C TYR A 176 -3.08 2.88 -7.35
N GLN A 177 -3.33 3.46 -8.53
CA GLN A 177 -2.33 3.65 -9.58
C GLN A 177 -1.79 5.08 -9.62
N SER A 178 -2.59 6.07 -9.25
CA SER A 178 -2.26 7.49 -9.40
C SER A 178 -1.84 8.18 -8.09
N LEU A 179 -2.20 7.65 -6.92
CA LEU A 179 -1.87 8.25 -5.63
C LEU A 179 -0.80 7.46 -4.86
N PRO A 180 0.30 8.11 -4.43
CA PRO A 180 1.36 7.46 -3.67
C PRO A 180 0.88 6.80 -2.37
N GLU A 181 -0.10 7.40 -1.69
CA GLU A 181 -0.66 6.86 -0.44
C GLU A 181 -1.39 5.54 -0.70
N CYS A 182 -2.28 5.50 -1.69
CA CYS A 182 -3.05 4.30 -2.03
C CYS A 182 -2.15 3.13 -2.45
N ALA A 183 -1.11 3.42 -3.25
CA ALA A 183 -0.15 2.40 -3.69
C ALA A 183 0.62 1.74 -2.54
N GLN A 184 0.72 2.40 -1.38
CA GLN A 184 1.48 1.94 -0.22
C GLN A 184 0.62 1.26 0.86
N ILE A 185 -0.71 1.22 0.72
CA ILE A 185 -1.63 0.62 1.72
C ILE A 185 -1.25 -0.84 1.99
N ALA A 186 -1.03 -1.65 0.95
CA ALA A 186 -0.78 -3.08 1.12
C ALA A 186 0.47 -3.34 1.97
N ASP A 187 1.57 -2.63 1.68
CA ASP A 187 2.82 -2.78 2.42
C ASP A 187 2.67 -2.27 3.86
N THR A 188 2.01 -1.12 4.03
CA THR A 188 1.75 -0.50 5.34
C THR A 188 0.88 -1.40 6.22
N CYS A 189 -0.18 -1.98 5.66
CA CYS A 189 -1.04 -2.94 6.35
C CYS A 189 -0.32 -4.24 6.70
N LEU A 190 0.52 -4.78 5.80
CA LEU A 190 1.23 -6.04 6.06
C LEU A 190 2.29 -5.90 7.16
N ASN A 191 3.04 -4.80 7.14
CA ASN A 191 4.22 -4.62 7.99
C ASN A 191 3.90 -3.95 9.33
N HIS A 192 2.92 -3.03 9.38
CA HIS A 192 2.69 -2.19 10.56
C HIS A 192 1.29 -2.35 11.18
N PHE A 193 0.24 -2.53 10.36
CA PHE A 193 -1.16 -2.49 10.82
C PHE A 193 -1.94 -3.78 10.56
N ARG A 194 -1.26 -4.93 10.57
CA ARG A 194 -1.86 -6.22 10.17
C ARG A 194 -3.08 -6.63 11.01
N SER A 195 -3.11 -6.22 12.27
CA SER A 195 -4.20 -6.52 13.21
C SER A 195 -5.43 -5.64 13.01
N LEU A 196 -5.28 -4.47 12.37
CA LEU A 196 -6.33 -3.47 12.17
C LEU A 196 -7.47 -4.06 11.33
N PRO A 197 -8.75 -3.94 11.74
CA PRO A 197 -9.88 -4.49 10.99
C PRO A 197 -9.95 -4.01 9.55
N ALA A 198 -9.71 -2.72 9.29
CA ALA A 198 -9.67 -2.17 7.92
C ALA A 198 -8.55 -2.82 7.08
N CYS A 199 -7.36 -3.02 7.64
CA CYS A 199 -6.28 -3.73 6.95
C CYS A 199 -6.60 -5.20 6.70
N LYS A 200 -7.21 -5.90 7.67
CA LYS A 200 -7.67 -7.28 7.46
C LYS A 200 -8.69 -7.34 6.35
N LEU A 201 -9.67 -6.44 6.35
CA LEU A 201 -10.67 -6.36 5.30
C LEU A 201 -9.99 -6.08 3.97
N PHE A 202 -9.17 -5.03 3.87
CA PHE A 202 -8.45 -4.67 2.65
C PHE A 202 -7.63 -5.84 2.08
N LEU A 203 -6.82 -6.50 2.93
CA LEU A 203 -5.98 -7.64 2.54
C LEU A 203 -6.79 -8.87 2.14
N ASN A 204 -7.91 -9.14 2.84
CA ASN A 204 -8.73 -10.33 2.60
C ASN A 204 -9.76 -10.15 1.47
N SER A 205 -10.29 -8.94 1.29
CA SER A 205 -11.45 -8.70 0.44
C SER A 205 -11.08 -8.32 -0.98
N CYS A 206 -10.06 -7.50 -1.24
CA CYS A 206 -9.80 -7.04 -2.61
C CYS A 206 -8.37 -6.55 -2.92
N GLY A 207 -7.57 -5.99 -2.01
CA GLY A 207 -6.31 -5.33 -2.40
C GLY A 207 -5.27 -6.25 -3.05
N LEU A 208 -5.03 -7.41 -2.43
CA LEU A 208 -4.04 -8.38 -2.92
C LEU A 208 -4.59 -9.28 -4.02
N ALA A 209 -5.85 -9.74 -3.88
CA ALA A 209 -6.51 -10.57 -4.87
C ALA A 209 -6.78 -9.82 -6.18
N GLN A 210 -7.26 -8.57 -6.13
CA GLN A 210 -7.44 -7.75 -7.34
C GLN A 210 -6.11 -7.29 -7.93
N TYR A 211 -5.09 -6.97 -7.13
CA TYR A 211 -3.75 -6.69 -7.66
C TYR A 211 -3.17 -7.92 -8.37
N VAL A 212 -3.32 -9.10 -7.79
CA VAL A 212 -2.92 -10.36 -8.42
C VAL A 212 -3.75 -10.65 -9.67
N THR A 213 -5.07 -10.44 -9.65
CA THR A 213 -5.94 -10.56 -10.84
C THR A 213 -5.59 -9.53 -11.91
N CYS A 214 -5.20 -8.30 -11.55
CA CYS A 214 -4.74 -7.27 -12.47
C CYS A 214 -3.40 -7.66 -13.10
N VAL A 215 -2.45 -8.16 -12.31
CA VAL A 215 -1.18 -8.71 -12.81
C VAL A 215 -1.42 -9.95 -13.70
N GLN A 216 -2.41 -10.79 -13.38
CA GLN A 216 -2.84 -11.91 -14.22
C GLN A 216 -3.53 -11.43 -15.52
N ALA A 217 -4.33 -10.37 -15.45
CA ALA A 217 -4.95 -9.78 -16.63
C ALA A 217 -3.91 -9.11 -17.56
N LEU A 218 -2.81 -8.58 -17.01
CA LEU A 218 -1.65 -8.12 -17.78
C LEU A 218 -0.91 -9.28 -18.46
N THR A 219 -0.90 -10.49 -17.88
CA THR A 219 -0.42 -11.68 -18.59
C THR A 219 -1.37 -12.15 -19.69
N ASP A 220 -2.68 -11.97 -19.51
CA ASP A 220 -3.70 -12.53 -20.41
C ASP A 220 -4.13 -11.57 -21.54
N SER A 221 -3.95 -10.25 -21.37
CA SER A 221 -4.37 -9.24 -22.33
C SER A 221 -3.21 -8.34 -22.79
N ALA A 222 -2.72 -8.61 -24.01
CA ALA A 222 -2.09 -7.65 -24.92
C ALA A 222 -0.69 -7.06 -24.60
N CYS A 223 0.07 -7.56 -23.63
CA CYS A 223 1.53 -7.29 -23.56
C CYS A 223 2.29 -8.14 -24.61
N ALA A 224 2.29 -7.69 -25.86
CA ALA A 224 2.68 -8.48 -27.03
C ALA A 224 4.21 -8.56 -27.28
N SER A 225 5.04 -7.78 -26.58
CA SER A 225 6.49 -7.87 -26.74
C SER A 225 7.11 -8.84 -25.74
N THR A 226 8.17 -9.54 -26.15
CA THR A 226 8.96 -10.42 -25.27
C THR A 226 9.62 -9.70 -24.10
N VAL A 227 9.78 -8.38 -24.19
CA VAL A 227 10.30 -7.53 -23.12
C VAL A 227 9.23 -7.31 -22.05
N ASP A 228 8.00 -6.98 -22.46
CA ASP A 228 6.88 -6.76 -21.54
C ASP A 228 6.52 -8.06 -20.80
N GLN A 229 6.62 -9.22 -21.46
CA GLN A 229 6.37 -10.52 -20.83
C GLN A 229 7.33 -10.81 -19.67
N TRP A 230 8.60 -10.42 -19.77
CA TRP A 230 9.56 -10.60 -18.69
C TRP A 230 9.22 -9.71 -17.49
N GLU A 231 8.88 -8.44 -17.71
CA GLU A 231 8.55 -7.49 -16.64
C GLU A 231 7.24 -7.88 -15.94
N VAL A 232 6.22 -8.27 -16.72
CA VAL A 232 4.96 -8.81 -16.20
C VAL A 232 5.20 -10.11 -15.43
N SER A 233 6.06 -11.02 -15.92
CA SER A 233 6.39 -12.25 -15.22
C SER A 233 7.16 -12.01 -13.91
N THR A 234 8.01 -10.99 -13.89
CA THR A 234 8.80 -10.58 -12.72
C THR A 234 7.91 -9.94 -11.67
N GLU A 235 6.96 -9.09 -12.08
CA GLU A 235 6.00 -8.48 -11.16
C GLU A 235 5.00 -9.52 -10.64
N ALA A 236 4.55 -10.46 -11.48
CA ALA A 236 3.77 -11.60 -11.05
C ALA A 236 4.52 -12.51 -10.08
N ALA A 237 5.83 -12.72 -10.28
CA ALA A 237 6.67 -13.48 -9.36
C ALA A 237 6.92 -12.73 -8.05
N ARG A 238 7.08 -11.40 -8.09
CA ARG A 238 7.21 -10.53 -6.91
C ARG A 238 5.93 -10.58 -6.08
N ALA A 239 4.78 -10.38 -6.71
CA ALA A 239 3.46 -10.53 -6.10
C ALA A 239 3.28 -11.93 -5.49
N ARG A 240 3.56 -12.99 -6.25
CA ARG A 240 3.50 -14.39 -5.76
C ARG A 240 4.39 -14.65 -4.57
N ASN A 241 5.63 -14.14 -4.56
CA ASN A 241 6.56 -14.35 -3.47
C ASN A 241 6.15 -13.57 -2.21
N GLN A 242 5.57 -12.38 -2.35
CA GLN A 242 5.00 -11.65 -1.22
C GLN A 242 3.74 -12.32 -0.67
N VAL A 243 2.87 -12.89 -1.52
CA VAL A 243 1.71 -13.69 -1.13
C VAL A 243 2.14 -14.97 -0.41
N LYS A 244 3.09 -15.73 -0.96
CA LYS A 244 3.53 -17.03 -0.42
C LYS A 244 4.19 -16.93 0.95
N VAL A 245 4.85 -15.80 1.23
CA VAL A 245 5.50 -15.55 2.53
C VAL A 245 4.47 -15.11 3.59
N ASN A 246 3.39 -14.43 3.19
CA ASN A 246 2.48 -13.75 4.12
C ASN A 246 1.07 -14.37 4.25
N CYS A 247 0.64 -15.18 3.27
CA CYS A 247 -0.67 -15.84 3.21
C CYS A 247 -0.46 -17.37 3.16
N ARG A 248 -0.48 -18.03 4.33
CA ARG A 248 -0.26 -19.48 4.50
C ARG A 248 -1.48 -20.37 4.20
N ASP A 249 -2.40 -19.92 3.35
CA ASP A 249 -3.58 -20.73 3.01
C ASP A 249 -3.39 -21.42 1.66
N GLU A 250 -3.22 -22.74 1.67
CA GLU A 250 -2.97 -23.57 0.47
C GLU A 250 -4.12 -23.51 -0.54
N SER A 251 -5.33 -23.16 -0.09
CA SER A 251 -6.52 -23.02 -0.92
C SER A 251 -6.41 -21.87 -1.93
N VAL A 252 -5.72 -20.79 -1.55
CA VAL A 252 -5.40 -19.65 -2.41
C VAL A 252 -4.35 -20.09 -3.43
N LEU A 253 -3.32 -20.84 -3.02
CA LEU A 253 -2.25 -21.33 -3.91
C LEU A 253 -2.72 -22.28 -5.02
N ALA A 254 -3.79 -23.05 -4.79
CA ALA A 254 -4.29 -24.04 -5.74
C ALA A 254 -4.97 -23.43 -6.98
N SER A 255 -5.45 -22.18 -6.93
CA SER A 255 -6.02 -21.47 -8.09
C SER A 255 -4.98 -20.78 -8.98
N PHE A 256 -3.68 -20.89 -8.65
CA PHE A 256 -2.58 -20.20 -9.35
C PHE A 256 -1.80 -21.06 -10.35
N HIS A 257 -2.35 -22.16 -10.85
CA HIS A 257 -1.68 -22.95 -11.88
C HIS A 257 -1.78 -22.24 -13.25
N VAL A 258 -0.71 -21.55 -13.63
CA VAL A 258 -0.53 -21.05 -15.00
C VAL A 258 -0.07 -22.24 -15.84
N GLU A 259 -1.00 -22.81 -16.62
CA GLU A 259 -0.63 -23.75 -17.68
C GLU A 259 0.17 -22.98 -18.74
N THR A 260 1.48 -23.22 -18.81
CA THR A 260 2.27 -22.80 -19.97
C THR A 260 1.82 -23.62 -21.17
N GLN A 261 0.92 -23.08 -21.99
CA GLN A 261 0.58 -23.64 -23.28
C GLN A 261 1.78 -23.51 -24.23
N ASN A 262 2.65 -24.50 -24.19
CA ASN A 262 3.62 -24.78 -25.25
C ASN A 262 3.37 -26.19 -25.77
N GLY A 263 2.85 -26.27 -27.00
CA GLY A 263 2.83 -27.50 -27.79
C GLY A 263 1.42 -27.99 -28.11
N GLY A 264 1.02 -27.87 -29.37
CA GLY A 264 -0.27 -28.36 -29.83
C GLY A 264 -0.38 -29.89 -29.81
N SER A 265 -1.57 -30.38 -29.49
CA SER A 265 -2.36 -31.34 -30.30
C SER A 265 -3.59 -31.79 -29.51
N GLN A 266 -4.74 -31.65 -30.17
CA GLN A 266 -6.01 -32.37 -29.97
C GLN A 266 -6.65 -32.44 -28.58
N LEU A 267 -7.84 -31.82 -28.51
CA LEU A 267 -8.90 -32.11 -27.57
C LEU A 267 -9.29 -33.60 -27.62
N VAL A 268 -9.14 -34.29 -26.49
CA VAL A 268 -10.01 -35.40 -26.12
C VAL A 268 -10.50 -35.12 -24.70
N LEU A 269 -11.71 -34.58 -24.59
CA LEU A 269 -12.50 -34.65 -23.37
C LEU A 269 -12.81 -36.14 -23.14
N SER A 270 -12.23 -36.74 -22.11
CA SER A 270 -12.69 -38.04 -21.61
C SER A 270 -13.55 -37.82 -20.37
N ASP A 271 -14.76 -38.39 -20.43
CA ASP A 271 -15.91 -38.23 -19.52
C ASP A 271 -15.74 -38.77 -18.09
N ILE A 272 -14.53 -38.72 -17.52
CA ILE A 272 -14.25 -39.38 -16.23
C ILE A 272 -14.41 -38.44 -15.03
N LEU A 273 -14.38 -37.12 -15.22
CA LEU A 273 -14.39 -36.18 -14.08
C LEU A 273 -15.79 -35.81 -13.56
N VAL A 274 -16.86 -36.04 -14.31
CA VAL A 274 -18.23 -35.68 -13.89
C VAL A 274 -18.85 -36.72 -12.95
N CYS A 275 -18.41 -37.98 -13.01
CA CYS A 275 -18.94 -39.05 -12.15
C CYS A 275 -18.51 -38.93 -10.68
N TYR A 276 -17.38 -38.27 -10.39
CA TYR A 276 -16.89 -38.13 -9.01
C TYR A 276 -17.56 -37.00 -8.21
N LEU A 277 -18.17 -36.01 -8.87
CA LEU A 277 -18.74 -34.84 -8.20
C LEU A 277 -20.23 -34.95 -7.84
N LEU A 278 -20.94 -36.00 -8.29
CA LEU A 278 -22.39 -36.15 -8.05
C LEU A 278 -22.81 -37.38 -7.25
N GLY A 279 -21.88 -38.17 -6.70
CA GLY A 279 -22.20 -39.21 -5.71
C GLY A 279 -23.17 -40.30 -6.19
N PHE A 280 -23.23 -40.59 -7.49
CA PHE A 280 -24.03 -41.70 -8.02
C PHE A 280 -23.18 -42.95 -8.22
N ILE A 281 -23.59 -44.05 -7.58
CA ILE A 281 -23.07 -45.40 -7.82
C ILE A 281 -23.67 -45.88 -9.14
N CYS A 282 -22.89 -45.86 -10.23
CA CYS A 282 -23.25 -46.61 -11.44
C CYS A 282 -22.86 -48.08 -11.25
N THR A 283 -23.88 -48.92 -11.08
CA THR A 283 -23.72 -50.38 -11.19
C THR A 283 -23.58 -50.75 -12.66
N VAL A 284 -22.52 -51.48 -12.97
CA VAL A 284 -22.22 -52.02 -14.31
C VAL A 284 -23.26 -53.07 -14.67
N TRP A 285 -23.98 -52.87 -15.78
CA TRP A 285 -24.63 -53.93 -16.53
C TRP A 285 -24.22 -53.85 -18.00
N SER A 286 -23.55 -54.94 -18.42
CA SER A 286 -23.18 -55.40 -19.78
C SER A 286 -22.21 -54.54 -20.58
#